data_AF-A8GIC5-F1
#
_entry.id   AF-A8GIC5-F1
#
_cell.length_a   1.000
_cell.length_b   1.000
_cell.length_c   1.000
_cell.angle_alpha   90.00
_cell.angle_beta   90.00
_cell.angle_gamma   90.00
#
_symmetry.space_group_name_H-M   'P 1'
#
loop_
_entity.id
_entity.type
_entity.pdbx_description
1 polymer ?
#
loop_
_entity_poly.entity_id
_entity_poly.type
_entity_poly.pdbx_seq_one_letter_code
_entity_poly.pdbx_strand_id
1 'polypeptide(L)'
;MQEPVFRVGEWLVTPADNKISRDGRQLALEPRLIDMLQYFARHPDVVLSRDELIDNVWKRNIVTNHVVTQSISELRKYLKDGDSNSPEYIITVPKRGYKLAAPVMWCEGEETGIPALPRVAVITHEPEDGSEDDDVDYQPPKPSQAKTSPAKSKVAFYRQSPFWVWLAFLAALSACVVFVAIATLSRRIPESTMPVLMNPRDIDIRIQGGNSCSNWTPQLSYVVGLSEVVTDSLNTYSTFLVHDQTNYNYTGPSSSGKSLTIEFVNQRHYRAQQCFLSVRLVDNADSSIMLDKRYFVTTDNQLKIQEDFLSSLSLALNQPWPAPLQQRLMKLLPNSGPELQQYYQAHQLLIQGDIDSLTHASRMLGDMVKSSPDFIYIAAEKALADLLRNSYQPFDTVQLAQLDTEIARLDALPALKDSPIIQQIHTIRALGEGKTDEAYQAINKGIELQMSWMNYVLLGKVYEMQGYNRLAADSYITAFNLRPGENTLHWIRNAVFHTSINTVVPYLENYNPDKQPN
;
A
#
# COMPACT_ATOMS: atom_id res chain seq x y z
N MET A 1 12.35 -0.71 -21.27
CA MET A 1 11.84 -0.09 -22.52
C MET A 1 12.32 1.35 -22.53
N GLN A 2 12.64 1.93 -23.68
CA GLN A 2 12.85 3.38 -23.79
C GLN A 2 11.48 4.07 -23.68
N GLU A 3 11.42 5.23 -23.04
CA GLU A 3 10.18 6.00 -22.97
C GLU A 3 9.99 6.81 -24.26
N PRO A 4 8.78 6.80 -24.87
CA PRO A 4 8.55 7.45 -26.15
C PRO A 4 8.68 8.97 -26.05
N VAL A 5 9.35 9.54 -27.05
CA VAL A 5 9.48 10.99 -27.26
C VAL A 5 8.14 11.54 -27.75
N PHE A 6 7.77 12.74 -27.32
CA PHE A 6 6.52 13.38 -27.74
C PHE A 6 6.64 14.90 -27.79
N ARG A 7 5.77 15.57 -28.55
CA ARG A 7 5.62 17.02 -28.55
C ARG A 7 4.38 17.45 -27.76
N VAL A 8 4.50 18.57 -27.06
CA VAL A 8 3.40 19.29 -26.42
C VAL A 8 3.45 20.73 -26.93
N GLY A 9 2.54 21.08 -27.84
CA GLY A 9 2.64 22.30 -28.64
C GLY A 9 3.99 22.38 -29.36
N GLU A 10 4.77 23.41 -29.02
CA GLU A 10 6.10 23.67 -29.61
C GLU A 10 7.23 22.88 -28.94
N TRP A 11 7.01 22.35 -27.72
CA TRP A 11 8.05 21.68 -26.93
C TRP A 11 8.16 20.19 -27.29
N LEU A 12 9.34 19.77 -27.74
CA LEU A 12 9.73 18.37 -27.82
C LEU A 12 10.20 17.89 -26.44
N VAL A 13 9.56 16.87 -25.90
CA VAL A 13 9.84 16.26 -24.60
C VAL A 13 10.57 14.93 -24.80
N THR A 14 11.74 14.80 -24.16
CA THR A 14 12.57 13.58 -24.19
C THR A 14 12.63 13.00 -22.77
N PRO A 15 11.73 12.06 -22.41
CA PRO A 15 11.57 11.67 -21.00
C PRO A 15 12.79 10.97 -20.41
N ALA A 16 13.43 10.08 -21.17
CA ALA A 16 14.63 9.36 -20.77
C ALA A 16 15.80 10.29 -20.37
N ASP A 17 15.83 11.51 -20.92
CA ASP A 17 16.84 12.55 -20.64
C ASP A 17 16.41 13.55 -19.56
N ASN A 18 15.13 13.53 -19.15
CA ASN A 18 14.45 14.53 -18.33
C ASN A 18 14.53 15.97 -18.89
N LYS A 19 14.38 16.11 -20.23
CA LYS A 19 14.54 17.40 -20.94
C LYS A 19 13.34 17.75 -21.81
N ILE A 20 13.13 19.05 -21.98
CA ILE A 20 12.28 19.63 -23.04
C ILE A 20 13.13 20.51 -23.96
N SER A 21 12.75 20.64 -25.23
CA SER A 21 13.46 21.49 -26.20
C SER A 21 12.52 22.17 -27.20
N ARG A 22 12.89 23.38 -27.62
CA ARG A 22 12.18 24.24 -28.58
C ARG A 22 13.21 25.17 -29.23
N ASP A 23 13.16 25.33 -30.55
CA ASP A 23 13.99 26.25 -31.33
C ASP A 23 15.49 26.23 -30.99
N GLY A 24 16.05 25.02 -30.86
CA GLY A 24 17.46 24.80 -30.52
C GLY A 24 17.84 25.03 -29.05
N ARG A 25 16.92 25.54 -28.21
CA ARG A 25 17.09 25.60 -26.76
C ARG A 25 16.66 24.28 -26.12
N GLN A 26 17.36 23.88 -25.06
CA GLN A 26 17.04 22.70 -24.27
C GLN A 26 17.05 23.04 -22.79
N LEU A 27 16.00 22.63 -22.06
CA LEU A 27 15.82 22.84 -20.62
C LEU A 27 15.74 21.47 -19.94
N ALA A 28 16.54 21.26 -18.90
CA ALA A 28 16.42 20.11 -18.01
C ALA A 28 15.41 20.41 -16.89
N LEU A 29 14.53 19.46 -16.60
CA LEU A 29 13.50 19.55 -15.57
C LEU A 29 13.78 18.53 -14.46
N GLU A 30 13.17 18.72 -13.27
CA GLU A 30 13.08 17.62 -12.31
C GLU A 30 12.31 16.45 -12.95
N PRO A 31 12.74 15.17 -12.80
CA PRO A 31 12.06 14.03 -13.40
C PRO A 31 10.55 13.99 -13.14
N ARG A 32 10.13 14.42 -11.94
CA ARG A 32 8.71 14.50 -11.56
C ARG A 32 7.89 15.51 -12.39
N LEU A 33 8.51 16.59 -12.89
CA LEU A 33 7.84 17.53 -13.79
C LEU A 33 7.71 16.95 -15.21
N ILE A 34 8.63 16.06 -15.60
CA ILE A 34 8.57 15.27 -16.84
C ILE A 34 7.52 14.16 -16.71
N ASP A 35 7.46 13.42 -15.59
CA ASP A 35 6.36 12.49 -15.25
C ASP A 35 5.00 13.20 -15.31
N MET A 36 4.88 14.39 -14.70
CA MET A 36 3.67 15.21 -14.74
C MET A 36 3.28 15.59 -16.17
N LEU A 37 4.24 16.10 -16.97
CA LEU A 37 4.00 16.50 -18.36
C LEU A 37 3.63 15.30 -19.23
N GLN A 38 4.26 14.14 -19.02
CA GLN A 38 3.95 12.88 -19.70
C GLN A 38 2.57 12.33 -19.30
N TYR A 39 2.15 12.48 -18.04
CA TYR A 39 0.82 12.11 -17.59
C TYR A 39 -0.25 13.02 -18.22
N PHE A 40 -0.05 14.34 -18.21
CA PHE A 40 -0.88 15.28 -18.97
C PHE A 40 -0.94 14.95 -20.47
N ALA A 41 0.19 14.57 -21.08
CA ALA A 41 0.26 14.22 -22.50
C ALA A 41 -0.47 12.90 -22.84
N ARG A 42 -0.60 11.96 -21.90
CA ARG A 42 -1.44 10.75 -22.04
C ARG A 42 -2.93 11.02 -21.83
N HIS A 43 -3.28 12.17 -21.25
CA HIS A 43 -4.65 12.60 -20.99
C HIS A 43 -4.95 13.98 -21.59
N PRO A 44 -4.72 14.19 -22.91
CA PRO A 44 -4.92 15.48 -23.56
C PRO A 44 -6.39 15.91 -23.48
N ASP A 45 -6.61 17.21 -23.33
CA ASP A 45 -7.93 17.85 -23.15
C ASP A 45 -8.77 17.42 -21.93
N VAL A 46 -8.33 16.42 -21.14
CA VAL A 46 -8.98 15.95 -19.90
C VAL A 46 -8.70 16.90 -18.74
N VAL A 47 -9.66 17.02 -17.81
CA VAL A 47 -9.48 17.70 -16.52
C VAL A 47 -9.08 16.67 -15.48
N LEU A 48 -7.83 16.70 -15.05
CA LEU A 48 -7.26 15.85 -14.01
C LEU A 48 -7.37 16.54 -12.65
N SER A 49 -7.96 15.88 -11.67
CA SER A 49 -8.05 16.36 -10.29
C SER A 49 -6.68 16.39 -9.60
N ARG A 50 -6.61 17.00 -8.40
CA ARG A 50 -5.35 16.97 -7.63
C ARG A 50 -5.02 15.58 -7.14
N ASP A 51 -6.02 14.83 -6.73
CA ASP A 51 -5.85 13.49 -6.16
C ASP A 51 -5.40 12.51 -7.26
N GLU A 52 -6.00 12.56 -8.46
CA GLU A 52 -5.52 11.81 -9.64
C GLU A 52 -4.06 12.16 -10.00
N LEU A 53 -3.66 13.43 -9.92
CA LEU A 53 -2.28 13.85 -10.15
C LEU A 53 -1.33 13.30 -9.07
N ILE A 54 -1.74 13.32 -7.79
CA ILE A 54 -0.98 12.75 -6.67
C ILE A 54 -0.72 11.25 -6.92
N ASP A 55 -1.79 10.49 -7.10
CA ASP A 55 -1.73 9.03 -7.23
C ASP A 55 -0.85 8.58 -8.42
N ASN A 56 -0.99 9.27 -9.56
CA ASN A 56 -0.37 8.86 -10.82
C ASN A 56 1.02 9.45 -11.08
N VAL A 57 1.38 10.59 -10.47
CA VAL A 57 2.72 11.21 -10.65
C VAL A 57 3.64 10.94 -9.45
N TRP A 58 3.12 10.92 -8.22
CA TRP A 58 3.93 10.69 -7.01
C TRP A 58 3.99 9.23 -6.56
N LYS A 59 3.15 8.34 -7.12
CA LYS A 59 3.25 6.86 -7.08
C LYS A 59 3.87 6.30 -5.78
N ARG A 60 3.04 6.17 -4.73
CA ARG A 60 3.38 5.71 -3.35
C ARG A 60 3.99 6.74 -2.39
N ASN A 61 4.31 7.97 -2.82
CA ASN A 61 4.69 9.03 -1.88
C ASN A 61 3.45 9.84 -1.44
N ILE A 62 3.20 9.94 -0.13
CA ILE A 62 2.17 10.83 0.40
C ILE A 62 2.63 12.28 0.20
N VAL A 63 1.88 13.05 -0.59
CA VAL A 63 2.16 14.47 -0.82
C VAL A 63 0.90 15.32 -0.69
N THR A 64 1.08 16.56 -0.24
CA THR A 64 -0.05 17.47 0.00
C THR A 64 -0.48 18.19 -1.28
N ASN A 65 -1.72 18.66 -1.29
CA ASN A 65 -2.29 19.54 -2.32
C ASN A 65 -1.43 20.80 -2.62
N HIS A 66 -0.55 21.22 -1.69
CA HIS A 66 0.41 22.30 -1.90
C HIS A 66 1.51 21.89 -2.91
N VAL A 67 2.07 20.68 -2.78
CA VAL A 67 3.13 20.16 -3.67
C VAL A 67 2.65 20.11 -5.11
N VAL A 68 1.42 19.60 -5.35
CA VAL A 68 0.79 19.62 -6.69
C VAL A 68 0.70 21.04 -7.25
N THR A 69 0.28 21.99 -6.40
CA THR A 69 0.10 23.39 -6.81
C THR A 69 1.44 24.08 -7.13
N GLN A 70 2.51 23.73 -6.41
CA GLN A 70 3.88 24.16 -6.72
C GLN A 70 4.37 23.56 -8.04
N SER A 71 4.30 22.23 -8.21
CA SER A 71 4.77 21.54 -9.43
C SER A 71 4.05 22.02 -10.69
N ILE A 72 2.74 22.28 -10.64
CA ILE A 72 1.99 22.89 -11.75
C ILE A 72 2.50 24.32 -12.06
N SER A 73 2.86 25.09 -11.04
CA SER A 73 3.37 26.46 -11.20
C SER A 73 4.79 26.48 -11.80
N GLU A 74 5.64 25.53 -11.41
CA GLU A 74 6.97 25.34 -11.99
C GLU A 74 6.91 24.81 -13.42
N LEU A 75 6.08 23.81 -13.70
CA LEU A 75 5.88 23.28 -15.05
C LEU A 75 5.34 24.36 -16.01
N ARG A 76 4.40 25.19 -15.55
CA ARG A 76 3.96 26.40 -16.28
C ARG A 76 5.12 27.36 -16.54
N LYS A 77 6.00 27.61 -15.57
CA LYS A 77 7.16 28.50 -15.72
C LYS A 77 8.13 27.98 -16.79
N TYR A 78 8.43 26.67 -16.81
CA TYR A 78 9.26 26.05 -17.85
C TYR A 78 8.61 26.14 -19.24
N LEU A 79 7.33 25.78 -19.36
CA LEU A 79 6.62 25.77 -20.65
C LEU A 79 6.40 27.18 -21.24
N LYS A 80 6.42 28.24 -20.41
CA LYS A 80 6.40 29.63 -20.88
C LYS A 80 7.77 30.21 -21.25
N ASP A 81 8.88 29.68 -20.74
CA ASP A 81 10.26 30.14 -21.01
C ASP A 81 10.46 31.67 -20.90
N GLY A 82 9.75 32.30 -19.96
CA GLY A 82 9.76 33.76 -19.74
C GLY A 82 8.97 34.61 -20.76
N ASP A 83 8.42 34.02 -21.83
CA ASP A 83 7.59 34.73 -22.80
C ASP A 83 6.15 34.91 -22.30
N SER A 84 5.70 36.16 -22.22
CA SER A 84 4.33 36.52 -21.83
C SER A 84 3.27 36.18 -22.89
N ASN A 85 3.68 36.05 -24.16
CA ASN A 85 2.79 35.78 -25.30
C ASN A 85 2.57 34.27 -25.53
N SER A 86 3.36 33.42 -24.87
CA SER A 86 3.24 31.97 -24.94
C SER A 86 1.87 31.47 -24.45
N PRO A 87 1.27 30.45 -25.11
CA PRO A 87 -0.05 29.94 -24.76
C PRO A 87 -0.05 29.32 -23.35
N GLU A 88 -1.20 29.35 -22.65
CA GLU A 88 -1.32 28.68 -21.35
C GLU A 88 -1.46 27.16 -21.52
N TYR A 89 -0.32 26.49 -21.68
CA TYR A 89 -0.18 25.03 -21.85
C TYR A 89 -0.99 24.20 -20.84
N ILE A 90 -1.08 24.63 -19.58
CA ILE A 90 -1.84 23.95 -18.51
C ILE A 90 -2.81 24.95 -17.89
N ILE A 91 -4.12 24.73 -18.02
CA ILE A 91 -5.19 25.59 -17.51
C ILE A 91 -5.71 25.04 -16.16
N THR A 92 -6.05 25.94 -15.22
CA THR A 92 -6.71 25.57 -13.96
C THR A 92 -8.22 25.55 -14.15
N VAL A 93 -8.89 24.45 -13.80
CA VAL A 93 -10.36 24.34 -13.81
C VAL A 93 -10.88 24.48 -12.37
N PRO A 94 -11.55 25.59 -12.01
CA PRO A 94 -11.95 25.87 -10.63
C PRO A 94 -12.73 24.72 -9.98
N LYS A 95 -12.34 24.40 -8.74
CA LYS A 95 -12.89 23.28 -7.93
C LYS A 95 -12.79 21.87 -8.56
N ARG A 96 -12.18 21.69 -9.75
CA ARG A 96 -12.10 20.39 -10.44
C ARG A 96 -10.68 19.89 -10.64
N GLY A 97 -9.71 20.77 -10.95
CA GLY A 97 -8.32 20.35 -11.15
C GLY A 97 -7.59 21.17 -12.21
N TYR A 98 -6.83 20.49 -13.06
CA TYR A 98 -5.97 21.06 -14.10
C TYR A 98 -6.14 20.32 -15.42
N LYS A 99 -5.92 20.99 -16.54
CA LYS A 99 -6.07 20.44 -17.90
C LYS A 99 -4.90 20.86 -18.78
N LEU A 100 -4.38 19.95 -19.60
CA LEU A 100 -3.49 20.30 -20.70
C LEU A 100 -4.34 20.90 -21.85
N ALA A 101 -3.93 22.07 -22.33
CA ALA A 101 -4.63 22.85 -23.36
C ALA A 101 -3.73 23.15 -24.58
N ALA A 102 -2.74 22.29 -24.82
CA ALA A 102 -1.86 22.30 -25.98
C ALA A 102 -1.95 20.96 -26.72
N PRO A 103 -1.81 20.95 -28.06
CA PRO A 103 -1.87 19.71 -28.84
C PRO A 103 -0.70 18.79 -28.49
N VAL A 104 -0.95 17.47 -28.51
CA VAL A 104 0.05 16.44 -28.20
C VAL A 104 0.26 15.56 -29.42
N MET A 105 1.52 15.29 -29.77
CA MET A 105 1.88 14.32 -30.81
C MET A 105 2.98 13.39 -30.30
N TRP A 106 2.75 12.08 -30.35
CA TRP A 106 3.76 11.08 -30.00
C TRP A 106 4.65 10.81 -31.21
N CYS A 107 5.96 10.72 -31.01
CA CYS A 107 6.90 10.37 -32.06
C CYS A 107 7.08 8.85 -32.08
N GLU A 108 6.47 8.17 -33.04
CA GLU A 108 6.78 6.77 -33.33
C GLU A 108 8.21 6.66 -33.89
N GLY A 109 8.90 5.57 -33.54
CA GLY A 109 10.34 5.45 -33.74
C GLY A 109 10.73 4.99 -35.14
N GLU A 110 11.22 5.91 -35.96
CA GLU A 110 12.19 5.55 -37.01
C GLU A 110 13.59 5.45 -36.40
N GLU A 111 14.42 4.55 -36.94
CA GLU A 111 15.81 4.39 -36.51
C GLU A 111 16.63 5.62 -36.90
N THR A 112 17.00 6.45 -35.92
CA THR A 112 18.03 7.49 -36.10
C THR A 112 19.42 6.86 -36.18
N GLY A 113 19.68 6.17 -37.29
CA GLY A 113 20.99 5.67 -37.66
C GLY A 113 22.00 6.82 -37.74
N ILE A 114 22.86 6.93 -36.73
CA ILE A 114 23.94 7.92 -36.70
C ILE A 114 24.99 7.50 -37.73
N PRO A 115 25.24 8.27 -38.81
CA PRO A 115 26.36 8.02 -39.70
C PRO A 115 27.65 8.29 -38.92
N ALA A 116 28.51 7.29 -38.77
CA ALA A 116 29.70 7.41 -37.94
C ALA A 116 30.67 8.45 -38.53
N LEU A 117 30.91 9.54 -37.79
CA LEU A 117 32.04 10.42 -38.06
C LEU A 117 33.35 9.64 -37.83
N PRO A 118 34.23 9.53 -38.83
CA PRO A 118 35.51 8.84 -38.68
C PRO A 118 36.46 9.62 -37.75
N ARG A 119 37.48 8.92 -37.25
CA ARG A 119 38.39 9.42 -36.20
C ARG A 119 39.37 10.46 -36.72
N VAL A 120 39.83 11.29 -35.76
CA VAL A 120 40.92 12.26 -35.87
C VAL A 120 42.20 11.65 -36.46
N ALA A 121 42.82 12.40 -37.37
CA ALA A 121 44.26 12.39 -37.66
C ALA A 121 44.76 13.84 -37.69
N VAL A 122 46.06 14.08 -37.46
CA VAL A 122 46.63 15.42 -37.19
C VAL A 122 48.03 15.55 -37.84
N ILE A 123 48.47 16.80 -38.04
CA ILE A 123 49.88 17.29 -38.18
C ILE A 123 50.37 17.62 -39.63
N THR A 124 50.71 18.91 -39.79
CA THR A 124 51.67 19.61 -40.71
C THR A 124 51.47 19.83 -42.23
N HIS A 125 51.61 21.12 -42.57
CA HIS A 125 52.42 21.79 -43.61
C HIS A 125 51.84 22.31 -44.95
N GLU A 126 52.01 23.64 -45.09
CA GLU A 126 52.13 24.52 -46.26
C GLU A 126 53.28 24.12 -47.23
N PRO A 127 53.48 24.79 -48.41
CA PRO A 127 52.90 26.06 -48.92
C PRO A 127 52.42 26.01 -50.40
N GLU A 128 52.36 27.21 -51.04
CA GLU A 128 52.32 27.50 -52.50
C GLU A 128 50.98 27.34 -53.26
N ASP A 129 50.58 28.22 -54.20
CA ASP A 129 51.01 29.62 -54.50
C ASP A 129 49.95 30.36 -55.35
N GLY A 130 50.00 31.71 -55.36
CA GLY A 130 49.30 32.62 -56.29
C GLY A 130 47.80 32.90 -56.05
N SER A 131 47.24 34.04 -56.44
CA SER A 131 47.81 35.31 -56.96
C SER A 131 46.73 36.39 -57.08
N GLU A 132 47.06 37.66 -56.80
CA GLU A 132 46.46 38.92 -57.34
C GLU A 132 44.93 39.14 -57.17
N ASP A 133 44.37 40.26 -56.65
CA ASP A 133 44.89 41.53 -56.06
C ASP A 133 43.89 41.97 -54.92
N ASP A 134 43.59 43.20 -54.46
CA ASP A 134 43.69 44.61 -54.92
C ASP A 134 43.60 45.57 -53.70
N ASP A 135 43.73 46.89 -53.92
CA ASP A 135 43.66 48.00 -52.95
C ASP A 135 42.28 48.14 -52.23
N VAL A 136 42.08 48.88 -51.11
CA VAL A 136 42.64 50.18 -50.67
C VAL A 136 42.80 50.26 -49.12
N ASP A 137 43.79 51.03 -48.66
CA ASP A 137 44.09 51.39 -47.24
C ASP A 137 43.06 52.32 -46.53
N TYR A 138 42.87 52.13 -45.21
CA TYR A 138 42.81 53.24 -44.24
C TYR A 138 43.10 52.80 -42.78
N GLN A 139 43.89 53.59 -42.03
CA GLN A 139 44.28 53.32 -40.62
C GLN A 139 43.77 54.35 -39.58
N PRO A 140 43.76 54.02 -38.27
CA PRO A 140 42.92 54.70 -37.26
C PRO A 140 43.64 55.76 -36.40
N PRO A 141 42.87 56.57 -35.62
CA PRO A 141 43.39 57.08 -34.35
C PRO A 141 42.50 56.90 -33.10
N LYS A 142 43.26 56.81 -32.00
CA LYS A 142 43.00 56.62 -30.55
C LYS A 142 42.12 57.71 -29.85
N PRO A 143 41.86 57.61 -28.50
CA PRO A 143 40.70 58.23 -27.83
C PRO A 143 41.00 59.48 -26.98
N SER A 144 39.97 60.13 -26.41
CA SER A 144 40.09 60.83 -25.12
C SER A 144 38.77 61.11 -24.35
N GLN A 145 38.96 61.38 -23.07
CA GLN A 145 38.09 61.52 -21.89
C GLN A 145 37.23 62.82 -21.77
N ALA A 146 36.11 62.73 -21.04
CA ALA A 146 35.63 63.70 -20.02
C ALA A 146 34.63 62.96 -19.07
N LYS A 147 34.62 63.03 -17.72
CA LYS A 147 34.62 64.15 -16.72
C LYS A 147 33.30 64.95 -16.78
N THR A 148 32.53 65.22 -15.71
CA THR A 148 32.69 65.21 -14.22
C THR A 148 31.39 64.72 -13.52
N SER A 149 31.33 63.97 -12.40
CA SER A 149 31.69 64.28 -10.97
C SER A 149 30.78 65.31 -10.26
N PRO A 150 30.63 65.30 -8.92
CA PRO A 150 30.47 64.16 -7.99
C PRO A 150 29.44 64.40 -6.83
N ALA A 151 29.15 63.38 -6.01
CA ALA A 151 28.60 63.52 -4.66
C ALA A 151 29.44 62.72 -3.64
N LYS A 152 29.57 63.20 -2.40
CA LYS A 152 30.43 62.60 -1.35
C LYS A 152 29.60 62.03 -0.19
N SER A 153 29.94 60.83 0.25
CA SER A 153 29.75 60.39 1.63
C SER A 153 31.02 59.72 2.14
N LYS A 154 31.27 59.77 3.45
CA LYS A 154 32.44 59.15 4.09
C LYS A 154 31.99 57.93 4.90
N VAL A 155 32.59 56.77 4.66
CA VAL A 155 32.55 55.63 5.58
C VAL A 155 34.00 55.17 5.79
N ALA A 156 34.43 55.06 7.04
CA ALA A 156 35.79 54.65 7.37
C ALA A 156 35.90 53.12 7.27
N PHE A 157 36.62 52.62 6.28
CA PHE A 157 36.78 51.18 6.08
C PHE A 157 37.85 50.62 7.03
N TYR A 158 37.44 49.74 7.95
CA TYR A 158 38.34 49.10 8.89
C TYR A 158 39.24 48.11 8.13
N ARG A 159 40.53 48.41 7.99
CA ARG A 159 41.49 47.61 7.20
C ARG A 159 41.89 46.32 7.94
N GLN A 160 40.94 45.40 8.12
CA GLN A 160 41.23 44.09 8.69
C GLN A 160 42.24 43.34 7.81
N SER A 161 43.23 42.72 8.45
CA SER A 161 44.26 41.93 7.76
C SER A 161 43.62 40.70 7.09
N PRO A 162 44.00 40.35 5.84
CA PRO A 162 43.47 39.16 5.17
C PRO A 162 43.71 37.86 5.97
N PHE A 163 44.71 37.85 6.85
CA PHE A 163 44.99 36.77 7.79
C PHE A 163 43.77 36.37 8.63
N TRP A 164 43.03 37.33 9.19
CA TRP A 164 41.88 37.03 10.06
C TRP A 164 40.67 36.50 9.28
N VAL A 165 40.48 36.98 8.04
CA VAL A 165 39.45 36.46 7.13
C VAL A 165 39.76 35.01 6.75
N TRP A 166 41.03 34.71 6.45
CA TRP A 166 41.46 33.35 6.10
C TRP A 166 41.41 32.39 7.28
N LEU A 167 41.76 32.85 8.48
CA LEU A 167 41.63 32.08 9.73
C LEU A 167 40.17 31.72 10.02
N ALA A 168 39.24 32.68 9.89
CA ALA A 168 37.81 32.43 10.06
C ALA A 168 37.25 31.47 9.00
N PHE A 169 37.71 31.59 7.75
CA PHE A 169 37.35 30.68 6.67
C PHE A 169 37.81 29.24 6.93
N LEU A 170 39.07 29.05 7.36
CA LEU A 170 39.57 27.72 7.74
C LEU A 170 38.84 27.13 8.95
N ALA A 171 38.53 27.95 9.96
CA ALA A 171 37.76 27.51 11.12
C ALA A 171 36.35 27.02 10.69
N ALA A 172 35.64 27.79 9.86
CA ALA A 172 34.34 27.40 9.32
C ALA A 172 34.42 26.13 8.45
N LEU A 173 35.43 26.03 7.58
CA LEU A 173 35.68 24.85 6.76
C LEU A 173 35.90 23.59 7.62
N SER A 174 36.72 23.70 8.67
CA SER A 174 36.99 22.59 9.60
C SER A 174 35.74 22.17 10.37
N ALA A 175 34.91 23.14 10.80
CA ALA A 175 33.63 22.87 11.45
C ALA A 175 32.65 22.15 10.49
N CYS A 176 32.58 22.56 9.22
CA CYS A 176 31.77 21.87 8.21
C CYS A 176 32.28 20.44 7.95
N VAL A 177 33.60 20.22 7.84
CA VAL A 177 34.17 18.87 7.66
C VAL A 177 33.88 17.98 8.88
N VAL A 178 34.03 18.49 10.10
CA VAL A 178 33.69 17.76 11.33
C VAL A 178 32.18 17.47 11.42
N PHE A 179 31.33 18.43 11.05
CA PHE A 179 29.88 18.22 11.03
C PHE A 179 29.46 17.16 10.01
N VAL A 180 30.03 17.17 8.80
CA VAL A 180 29.80 16.13 7.78
C VAL A 180 30.36 14.77 8.23
N ALA A 181 31.52 14.73 8.88
CA ALA A 181 32.08 13.49 9.44
C ALA A 181 31.18 12.91 10.54
N ILE A 182 30.70 13.73 11.48
CA ILE A 182 29.76 13.30 12.52
C ILE A 182 28.43 12.84 11.91
N ALA A 183 27.89 13.57 10.93
CA ALA A 183 26.63 13.23 10.25
C ALA A 183 26.73 11.95 9.39
N THR A 184 27.93 11.58 8.93
CA THR A 184 28.16 10.35 8.13
C THR A 184 28.61 9.15 8.96
N LEU A 185 29.22 9.35 10.14
CA LEU A 185 29.47 8.27 11.11
C LEU A 185 28.20 7.91 11.90
N SER A 186 27.48 8.90 12.42
CA SER A 186 26.28 8.68 13.25
C SER A 186 25.08 8.04 12.52
N ARG A 187 25.13 7.96 11.18
CA ARG A 187 24.10 7.31 10.35
C ARG A 187 24.43 5.88 9.94
N ARG A 188 25.61 5.34 10.27
CA ARG A 188 25.92 3.92 10.04
C ARG A 188 25.41 3.05 11.19
N ILE A 189 24.09 2.93 11.28
CA ILE A 189 23.50 1.71 11.83
C ILE A 189 24.04 0.56 10.96
N PRO A 190 24.56 -0.55 11.54
CA PRO A 190 24.95 -1.70 10.75
C PRO A 190 23.69 -2.37 10.20
N GLU A 191 23.34 -2.06 8.95
CA GLU A 191 22.38 -2.86 8.19
C GLU A 191 22.87 -4.32 8.17
N SER A 192 21.99 -5.25 8.55
CA SER A 192 22.30 -6.67 8.50
C SER A 192 22.44 -7.11 7.04
N THR A 193 23.66 -7.15 6.53
CA THR A 193 23.97 -7.70 5.20
C THR A 193 23.88 -9.23 5.14
N MET A 194 23.41 -9.89 6.21
CA MET A 194 23.02 -11.29 6.17
C MET A 194 21.66 -11.41 5.48
N PRO A 195 21.50 -12.28 4.46
CA PRO A 195 20.20 -12.51 3.84
C PRO A 195 19.23 -13.11 4.86
N VAL A 196 17.96 -12.69 4.80
CA VAL A 196 16.90 -13.26 5.65
C VAL A 196 16.75 -14.74 5.30
N LEU A 197 16.85 -15.62 6.30
CA LEU A 197 16.62 -17.04 6.14
C LEU A 197 15.12 -17.26 5.88
N MET A 198 14.79 -17.78 4.70
CA MET A 198 13.41 -18.10 4.33
C MET A 198 12.99 -19.46 4.88
N ASN A 199 11.82 -19.53 5.48
CA ASN A 199 11.21 -20.77 5.96
C ASN A 199 10.16 -21.28 4.95
N PRO A 200 10.37 -22.42 4.26
CA PRO A 200 9.42 -22.94 3.26
C PRO A 200 8.08 -23.44 3.85
N ARG A 201 7.90 -23.40 5.18
CA ARG A 201 6.63 -23.63 5.86
C ARG A 201 5.86 -22.34 6.20
N ASP A 202 6.47 -21.17 6.05
CA ASP A 202 5.81 -19.89 6.34
C ASP A 202 5.29 -19.27 5.04
N ILE A 203 4.02 -18.85 5.02
CA ILE A 203 3.31 -18.34 3.85
C ILE A 203 2.70 -16.96 4.13
N ASP A 204 3.08 -15.94 3.35
CA ASP A 204 2.40 -14.64 3.33
C ASP A 204 1.18 -14.69 2.39
N ILE A 205 -0.03 -14.34 2.85
CA ILE A 205 -1.16 -14.02 1.96
C ILE A 205 -1.30 -12.51 1.82
N ARG A 206 -1.28 -12.00 0.59
CA ARG A 206 -1.38 -10.57 0.27
C ARG A 206 -2.43 -10.32 -0.81
N ILE A 207 -3.40 -9.43 -0.53
CA ILE A 207 -4.25 -8.84 -1.57
C ILE A 207 -3.51 -7.65 -2.16
N GLN A 208 -3.30 -7.64 -3.48
CA GLN A 208 -2.78 -6.47 -4.18
C GLN A 208 -3.95 -5.71 -4.82
N GLY A 209 -4.08 -4.43 -4.44
CA GLY A 209 -5.12 -3.54 -4.95
C GLY A 209 -5.06 -3.44 -6.48
N GLY A 210 -6.16 -3.81 -7.13
CA GLY A 210 -6.25 -3.84 -8.59
C GLY A 210 -6.32 -2.44 -9.18
N ASN A 211 -5.19 -1.73 -9.30
CA ASN A 211 -5.07 -0.39 -9.89
C ASN A 211 -5.52 -0.28 -11.37
N SER A 212 -6.02 -1.37 -11.96
CA SER A 212 -6.60 -1.44 -13.31
C SER A 212 -8.12 -1.72 -13.32
N CYS A 213 -8.73 -1.87 -12.14
CA CYS A 213 -10.11 -2.33 -11.95
C CYS A 213 -10.95 -1.28 -11.21
N SER A 214 -11.75 -0.52 -11.95
CA SER A 214 -12.77 0.34 -11.36
C SER A 214 -13.85 -0.51 -10.67
N ASN A 215 -14.17 -0.19 -9.40
CA ASN A 215 -15.25 -0.78 -8.61
C ASN A 215 -15.09 -2.28 -8.22
N TRP A 216 -13.88 -2.70 -7.82
CA TRP A 216 -13.65 -4.04 -7.25
C TRP A 216 -14.04 -4.18 -5.76
N THR A 217 -14.37 -3.07 -5.08
CA THR A 217 -14.72 -3.03 -3.64
C THR A 217 -15.81 -4.02 -3.21
N PRO A 218 -16.90 -4.26 -3.98
CA PRO A 218 -17.91 -5.27 -3.61
C PRO A 218 -17.38 -6.71 -3.62
N GLN A 219 -16.25 -6.97 -4.30
CA GLN A 219 -15.59 -8.28 -4.38
C GLN A 219 -14.46 -8.43 -3.36
N LEU A 220 -13.97 -7.35 -2.75
CA LEU A 220 -12.95 -7.39 -1.68
C LEU A 220 -13.39 -8.29 -0.52
N SER A 221 -14.63 -8.17 -0.05
CA SER A 221 -15.15 -8.95 1.08
C SER A 221 -15.03 -10.47 0.83
N TYR A 222 -15.37 -10.92 -0.37
CA TYR A 222 -15.23 -12.32 -0.77
C TYR A 222 -13.76 -12.78 -0.76
N VAL A 223 -12.82 -11.95 -1.21
CA VAL A 223 -11.39 -12.30 -1.22
C VAL A 223 -10.79 -12.31 0.19
N VAL A 224 -11.22 -11.41 1.09
CA VAL A 224 -10.86 -11.46 2.52
C VAL A 224 -11.44 -12.72 3.19
N GLY A 225 -12.68 -13.09 2.85
CA GLY A 225 -13.28 -14.35 3.28
C GLY A 225 -12.50 -15.59 2.81
N LEU A 226 -12.05 -15.60 1.55
CA LEU A 226 -11.17 -16.65 1.03
C LEU A 226 -9.81 -16.70 1.74
N SER A 227 -9.19 -15.55 2.05
CA SER A 227 -7.88 -15.53 2.72
C SER A 227 -7.97 -16.01 4.16
N GLU A 228 -9.03 -15.65 4.89
CA GLU A 228 -9.30 -16.13 6.26
C GLU A 228 -9.55 -17.65 6.25
N VAL A 229 -10.41 -18.16 5.36
CA VAL A 229 -10.67 -19.61 5.22
C VAL A 229 -9.40 -20.40 4.88
N VAL A 230 -8.52 -19.89 4.01
CA VAL A 230 -7.24 -20.54 3.69
C VAL A 230 -6.27 -20.50 4.86
N THR A 231 -6.14 -19.35 5.52
CA THR A 231 -5.25 -19.11 6.66
C THR A 231 -5.59 -20.06 7.80
N ASP A 232 -6.85 -20.06 8.24
CA ASP A 232 -7.30 -20.91 9.33
C ASP A 232 -7.26 -22.39 8.95
N SER A 233 -7.55 -22.75 7.69
CA SER A 233 -7.45 -24.14 7.22
C SER A 233 -6.01 -24.67 7.29
N LEU A 234 -5.03 -23.88 6.85
CA LEU A 234 -3.63 -24.29 6.89
C LEU A 234 -3.06 -24.27 8.30
N ASN A 235 -3.30 -23.21 9.08
CA ASN A 235 -2.83 -23.11 10.46
C ASN A 235 -3.42 -24.20 11.37
N THR A 236 -4.68 -24.62 11.14
CA THR A 236 -5.34 -25.66 11.96
C THR A 236 -5.00 -27.09 11.52
N TYR A 237 -4.86 -27.34 10.21
CA TYR A 237 -4.84 -28.70 9.66
C TYR A 237 -3.56 -29.08 8.91
N SER A 238 -2.48 -28.30 9.04
CA SER A 238 -1.20 -28.57 8.37
C SER A 238 0.02 -28.28 9.27
N THR A 239 1.21 -28.28 8.67
CA THR A 239 2.47 -27.82 9.31
C THR A 239 2.99 -26.51 8.69
N PHE A 240 2.13 -25.80 7.94
CA PHE A 240 2.40 -24.46 7.45
C PHE A 240 1.92 -23.43 8.47
N LEU A 241 2.71 -22.37 8.69
CA LEU A 241 2.27 -21.15 9.36
C LEU A 241 1.88 -20.13 8.28
N VAL A 242 0.70 -19.54 8.41
CA VAL A 242 0.14 -18.63 7.42
C VAL A 242 -0.18 -17.29 8.05
N HIS A 243 0.33 -16.25 7.40
CA HIS A 243 0.21 -14.86 7.79
C HIS A 243 -0.77 -14.15 6.84
N ASP A 244 -2.01 -13.90 7.28
CA ASP A 244 -2.97 -13.09 6.53
C ASP A 244 -2.58 -11.61 6.62
N GLN A 245 -1.82 -11.15 5.64
CA GLN A 245 -1.37 -9.76 5.53
C GLN A 245 -2.34 -8.91 4.68
N THR A 246 -3.59 -9.35 4.47
CA THR A 246 -4.56 -8.62 3.64
C THR A 246 -5.09 -7.33 4.28
N ASN A 247 -4.79 -7.11 5.57
CA ASN A 247 -5.01 -5.85 6.29
C ASN A 247 -3.68 -5.17 6.73
N TYR A 248 -2.54 -5.57 6.15
CA TYR A 248 -1.21 -5.15 6.61
C TYR A 248 -0.40 -4.41 5.52
N ASN A 249 -0.26 -3.09 5.69
CA ASN A 249 0.42 -2.21 4.75
C ASN A 249 1.97 -2.26 4.84
N TYR A 250 2.57 -3.45 4.92
CA TYR A 250 4.02 -3.64 5.06
C TYR A 250 4.69 -4.16 3.79
N THR A 251 5.71 -3.43 3.33
CA THR A 251 6.44 -3.67 2.07
C THR A 251 7.92 -4.04 2.28
N GLY A 252 8.36 -4.21 3.53
CA GLY A 252 9.71 -4.66 3.86
C GLY A 252 9.91 -6.18 3.68
N PRO A 253 11.12 -6.69 4.01
CA PRO A 253 11.46 -8.10 3.84
C PRO A 253 10.61 -9.02 4.73
N SER A 254 10.31 -10.21 4.23
CA SER A 254 9.61 -11.28 4.96
C SER A 254 10.52 -12.52 5.04
N SER A 255 10.40 -13.29 6.12
CA SER A 255 11.03 -14.62 6.26
C SER A 255 10.17 -15.75 5.68
N SER A 256 8.95 -15.45 5.23
CA SER A 256 8.08 -16.44 4.60
C SER A 256 8.72 -16.99 3.33
N GLY A 257 8.84 -18.31 3.24
CA GLY A 257 9.38 -18.99 2.08
C GLY A 257 8.39 -19.09 0.92
N LYS A 258 7.12 -18.73 1.12
CA LYS A 258 6.11 -18.69 0.05
C LYS A 258 5.27 -17.41 0.12
N SER A 259 4.83 -16.94 -1.05
CA SER A 259 3.92 -15.81 -1.19
C SER A 259 2.67 -16.22 -1.96
N LEU A 260 1.50 -16.12 -1.35
CA LEU A 260 0.21 -16.19 -2.03
C LEU A 260 -0.28 -14.76 -2.32
N THR A 261 -0.16 -14.34 -3.57
CA THR A 261 -0.73 -13.07 -4.06
C THR A 261 -2.12 -13.30 -4.63
N ILE A 262 -3.07 -12.47 -4.22
CA ILE A 262 -4.40 -12.37 -4.85
C ILE A 262 -4.56 -10.96 -5.42
N GLU A 263 -4.86 -10.85 -6.71
CA GLU A 263 -4.90 -9.58 -7.45
C GLU A 263 -6.11 -9.51 -8.39
N PHE A 264 -6.78 -8.35 -8.47
CA PHE A 264 -7.80 -8.09 -9.49
C PHE A 264 -7.14 -7.47 -10.73
N VAL A 265 -7.17 -8.21 -11.84
CA VAL A 265 -6.44 -7.88 -13.07
C VAL A 265 -7.39 -7.59 -14.21
N ASN A 266 -7.18 -6.44 -14.86
CA ASN A 266 -7.86 -6.06 -16.09
C ASN A 266 -6.97 -6.36 -17.30
N GLN A 267 -7.49 -7.10 -18.29
CA GLN A 267 -6.81 -7.23 -19.59
C GLN A 267 -7.03 -5.94 -20.38
N ARG A 268 -5.97 -5.16 -20.62
CA ARG A 268 -6.05 -3.82 -21.20
C ARG A 268 -6.35 -3.78 -22.71
N HIS A 269 -7.18 -4.69 -23.23
CA HIS A 269 -7.57 -4.70 -24.65
C HIS A 269 -8.76 -3.78 -24.95
N TYR A 270 -9.75 -3.67 -24.05
CA TYR A 270 -10.91 -2.79 -24.24
C TYR A 270 -11.38 -2.10 -22.95
N ARG A 271 -12.00 -0.91 -23.10
CA ARG A 271 -12.46 -0.02 -22.01
C ARG A 271 -13.50 -0.61 -21.02
N ALA A 272 -14.03 -1.80 -21.27
CA ALA A 272 -15.12 -2.40 -20.49
C ALA A 272 -14.91 -3.91 -20.22
N GLN A 273 -13.68 -4.40 -20.25
CA GLN A 273 -13.40 -5.81 -19.99
C GLN A 273 -13.53 -6.12 -18.49
N GLN A 274 -14.24 -7.19 -18.14
CA GLN A 274 -14.45 -7.59 -16.74
C GLN A 274 -13.12 -8.04 -16.12
N CYS A 275 -12.80 -7.51 -14.95
CA CYS A 275 -11.61 -7.95 -14.21
C CYS A 275 -11.74 -9.40 -13.74
N PHE A 276 -10.65 -10.13 -13.83
CA PHE A 276 -10.54 -11.47 -13.26
C PHE A 276 -9.72 -11.44 -11.97
N LEU A 277 -10.03 -12.34 -11.06
CA LEU A 277 -9.27 -12.61 -9.85
C LEU A 277 -8.10 -13.53 -10.23
N SER A 278 -6.87 -13.00 -10.23
CA SER A 278 -5.67 -13.84 -10.33
C SER A 278 -5.24 -14.26 -8.93
N VAL A 279 -4.91 -15.54 -8.78
CA VAL A 279 -4.40 -16.13 -7.54
C VAL A 279 -3.09 -16.83 -7.87
N ARG A 280 -1.99 -16.36 -7.31
CA ARG A 280 -0.64 -16.88 -7.60
C ARG A 280 0.11 -17.26 -6.32
N LEU A 281 0.54 -18.52 -6.24
CA LEU A 281 1.46 -18.99 -5.20
C LEU A 281 2.87 -19.05 -5.81
N VAL A 282 3.83 -18.40 -5.14
CA VAL A 282 5.24 -18.34 -5.53
C VAL A 282 6.08 -18.92 -4.39
N ASP A 283 7.10 -19.73 -4.71
CA ASP A 283 8.16 -20.04 -3.77
C ASP A 283 9.20 -18.92 -3.78
N ASN A 284 9.45 -18.31 -2.63
CA ASN A 284 10.33 -17.14 -2.52
C ASN A 284 11.82 -17.52 -2.59
N ALA A 285 12.18 -18.80 -2.43
CA ALA A 285 13.57 -19.26 -2.45
C ALA A 285 14.16 -19.34 -3.88
N ASP A 286 13.35 -19.68 -4.88
CA ASP A 286 13.77 -19.77 -6.29
C ASP A 286 12.90 -18.95 -7.27
N SER A 287 11.88 -18.24 -6.76
CA SER A 287 10.86 -17.52 -7.54
C SER A 287 10.00 -18.38 -8.47
N SER A 288 9.93 -19.70 -8.24
CA SER A 288 9.08 -20.61 -9.01
C SER A 288 7.59 -20.38 -8.73
N ILE A 289 6.76 -20.49 -9.77
CA ILE A 289 5.31 -20.35 -9.65
C ILE A 289 4.71 -21.72 -9.37
N MET A 290 4.23 -21.93 -8.14
CA MET A 290 3.60 -23.17 -7.67
C MET A 290 2.11 -23.25 -8.06
N LEU A 291 1.46 -22.10 -8.24
CA LEU A 291 0.06 -21.98 -8.66
C LEU A 291 -0.11 -20.67 -9.46
N ASP A 292 -0.75 -20.69 -10.63
CA ASP A 292 -1.33 -19.50 -11.27
C ASP A 292 -2.76 -19.85 -11.70
N LYS A 293 -3.74 -19.27 -11.02
CA LYS A 293 -5.18 -19.46 -11.28
C LYS A 293 -5.83 -18.13 -11.61
N ARG A 294 -6.87 -18.17 -12.45
CA ARG A 294 -7.57 -16.99 -12.97
C ARG A 294 -9.06 -17.24 -12.99
N TYR A 295 -9.80 -16.50 -12.17
CA TYR A 295 -11.23 -16.71 -11.96
C TYR A 295 -12.04 -15.49 -12.40
N PHE A 296 -13.02 -15.71 -13.27
CA PHE A 296 -14.03 -14.70 -13.58
C PHE A 296 -15.12 -14.79 -12.52
N VAL A 297 -15.02 -13.96 -11.47
CA VAL A 297 -15.98 -13.95 -10.36
C VAL A 297 -17.33 -13.42 -10.86
N THR A 298 -18.36 -14.27 -10.82
CA THR A 298 -19.76 -13.93 -11.07
C THR A 298 -20.57 -14.11 -9.77
N THR A 299 -21.85 -13.77 -9.77
CA THR A 299 -22.71 -13.86 -8.57
C THR A 299 -23.13 -15.28 -8.21
N ASP A 300 -22.87 -16.27 -9.07
CA ASP A 300 -23.34 -17.66 -8.95
C ASP A 300 -22.20 -18.69 -8.82
N ASN A 301 -20.94 -18.28 -8.95
CA ASN A 301 -19.79 -19.21 -9.05
C ASN A 301 -18.79 -19.15 -7.88
N GLN A 302 -19.01 -18.31 -6.87
CA GLN A 302 -18.07 -18.12 -5.75
C GLN A 302 -17.73 -19.41 -4.99
N LEU A 303 -18.70 -20.30 -4.77
CA LEU A 303 -18.47 -21.59 -4.12
C LEU A 303 -17.56 -22.50 -4.97
N LYS A 304 -17.80 -22.57 -6.29
CA LYS A 304 -16.99 -23.35 -7.23
C LYS A 304 -15.56 -22.80 -7.35
N ILE A 305 -15.40 -21.48 -7.26
CA ILE A 305 -14.07 -20.83 -7.19
C ILE A 305 -13.37 -21.21 -5.89
N GLN A 306 -14.07 -21.17 -4.74
CA GLN A 306 -13.52 -21.56 -3.45
C GLN A 306 -13.10 -23.05 -3.42
N GLU A 307 -13.93 -23.94 -3.97
CA GLU A 307 -13.65 -25.38 -4.10
C GLU A 307 -12.43 -25.65 -5.00
N ASP A 308 -12.37 -25.09 -6.22
CA ASP A 308 -11.24 -25.26 -7.11
C ASP A 308 -9.95 -24.64 -6.54
N PHE A 309 -10.04 -23.47 -5.90
CA PHE A 309 -8.91 -22.81 -5.26
C PHE A 309 -8.36 -23.65 -4.10
N LEU A 310 -9.20 -24.09 -3.15
CA LEU A 310 -8.78 -24.96 -2.05
C LEU A 310 -8.20 -26.28 -2.58
N SER A 311 -8.86 -26.93 -3.56
CA SER A 311 -8.36 -28.17 -4.19
C SER A 311 -6.97 -27.97 -4.81
N SER A 312 -6.81 -26.89 -5.58
CA SER A 312 -5.55 -26.58 -6.28
C SER A 312 -4.44 -26.16 -5.34
N LEU A 313 -4.76 -25.50 -4.22
CA LEU A 313 -3.80 -25.14 -3.17
C LEU A 313 -3.32 -26.39 -2.41
N SER A 314 -4.23 -27.34 -2.12
CA SER A 314 -3.89 -28.66 -1.57
C SER A 314 -2.92 -29.41 -2.48
N LEU A 315 -3.14 -29.39 -3.79
CA LEU A 315 -2.23 -30.00 -4.77
C LEU A 315 -0.87 -29.27 -4.83
N ALA A 316 -0.87 -27.94 -4.90
CA ALA A 316 0.36 -27.14 -5.00
C ALA A 316 1.25 -27.23 -3.75
N LEU A 317 0.67 -27.30 -2.55
CA LEU A 317 1.39 -27.44 -1.28
C LEU A 317 1.66 -28.91 -0.90
N ASN A 318 1.17 -29.88 -1.67
CA ASN A 318 1.14 -31.31 -1.31
C ASN A 318 0.54 -31.53 0.10
N GLN A 319 -0.59 -30.88 0.37
CA GLN A 319 -1.26 -30.85 1.67
C GLN A 319 -2.75 -31.19 1.51
N PRO A 320 -3.12 -32.49 1.57
CA PRO A 320 -4.52 -32.90 1.53
C PRO A 320 -5.33 -32.30 2.68
N TRP A 321 -6.56 -31.86 2.39
CA TRP A 321 -7.50 -31.39 3.41
C TRP A 321 -8.10 -32.58 4.18
N PRO A 322 -8.01 -32.64 5.52
CA PRO A 322 -8.52 -33.77 6.27
C PRO A 322 -10.04 -33.74 6.39
N ALA A 323 -10.65 -34.91 6.63
CA ALA A 323 -12.11 -35.07 6.67
C ALA A 323 -12.86 -34.11 7.63
N PRO A 324 -12.34 -33.72 8.82
CA PRO A 324 -13.01 -32.73 9.67
C PRO A 324 -13.17 -31.36 9.01
N LEU A 325 -12.15 -30.87 8.29
CA LEU A 325 -12.21 -29.62 7.55
C LEU A 325 -13.25 -29.71 6.41
N GLN A 326 -13.21 -30.78 5.63
CA GLN A 326 -14.17 -31.02 4.54
C GLN A 326 -15.62 -31.04 5.09
N GLN A 327 -15.86 -31.78 6.17
CA GLN A 327 -17.17 -31.80 6.83
C GLN A 327 -17.59 -30.45 7.39
N ARG A 328 -16.65 -29.64 7.91
CA ARG A 328 -16.95 -28.29 8.40
C ARG A 328 -17.39 -27.39 7.24
N LEU A 329 -16.62 -27.35 6.16
CA LEU A 329 -16.93 -26.56 4.96
C LEU A 329 -18.28 -26.97 4.35
N MET A 330 -18.61 -28.27 4.32
CA MET A 330 -19.90 -28.76 3.81
C MET A 330 -21.10 -28.52 4.73
N LYS A 331 -20.89 -28.27 6.04
CA LYS A 331 -21.98 -28.10 7.03
C LYS A 331 -22.21 -26.65 7.45
N LEU A 332 -21.16 -25.83 7.45
CA LEU A 332 -21.13 -24.50 8.06
C LEU A 332 -20.86 -23.36 7.05
N LEU A 333 -21.09 -23.61 5.76
CA LEU A 333 -21.10 -22.59 4.69
C LEU A 333 -22.43 -22.63 3.94
N PRO A 334 -22.83 -21.55 3.25
CA PRO A 334 -24.07 -21.53 2.47
C PRO A 334 -23.94 -22.37 1.20
N ASN A 335 -25.07 -22.85 0.70
CA ASN A 335 -25.14 -23.60 -0.56
C ASN A 335 -25.28 -22.70 -1.81
N SER A 336 -25.26 -21.38 -1.67
CA SER A 336 -25.28 -20.44 -2.79
C SER A 336 -24.19 -19.36 -2.74
N GLY A 337 -23.71 -18.97 -3.93
CA GLY A 337 -22.73 -17.89 -4.11
C GLY A 337 -23.18 -16.50 -3.61
N PRO A 338 -24.44 -16.07 -3.84
CA PRO A 338 -24.94 -14.79 -3.31
C PRO A 338 -24.95 -14.72 -1.78
N GLU A 339 -25.38 -15.80 -1.11
CA GLU A 339 -25.35 -15.88 0.36
C GLU A 339 -23.92 -15.85 0.89
N LEU A 340 -22.98 -16.54 0.23
CA LEU A 340 -21.56 -16.49 0.58
C LEU A 340 -20.99 -15.07 0.47
N GLN A 341 -21.36 -14.33 -0.59
CA GLN A 341 -20.95 -12.94 -0.78
C GLN A 341 -21.45 -12.03 0.35
N GLN A 342 -22.74 -12.15 0.69
CA GLN A 342 -23.38 -11.33 1.72
C GLN A 342 -22.88 -11.68 3.13
N TYR A 343 -22.63 -12.98 3.38
CA TYR A 343 -21.99 -13.49 4.58
C TYR A 343 -20.61 -12.88 4.76
N TYR A 344 -19.72 -12.97 3.76
CA TYR A 344 -18.38 -12.40 3.87
C TYR A 344 -18.38 -10.86 3.97
N GLN A 345 -19.40 -10.18 3.44
CA GLN A 345 -19.57 -8.73 3.67
C GLN A 345 -19.91 -8.41 5.13
N ALA A 346 -20.78 -9.19 5.77
CA ALA A 346 -21.06 -9.06 7.20
C ALA A 346 -19.85 -9.48 8.07
N HIS A 347 -19.14 -10.54 7.67
CA HIS A 347 -17.92 -11.01 8.31
C HIS A 347 -16.82 -9.94 8.28
N GLN A 348 -16.61 -9.25 7.14
CA GLN A 348 -15.63 -8.17 7.05
C GLN A 348 -15.94 -7.00 8.02
N LEU A 349 -17.23 -6.67 8.20
CA LEU A 349 -17.68 -5.69 9.19
C LEU A 349 -17.43 -6.17 10.64
N LEU A 350 -17.53 -7.47 10.91
CA LEU A 350 -17.11 -8.05 12.19
C LEU A 350 -15.58 -7.95 12.37
N ILE A 351 -14.78 -8.30 11.35
CA ILE A 351 -13.31 -8.21 11.44
C ILE A 351 -12.86 -6.76 11.74
N GLN A 352 -13.55 -5.73 11.23
CA GLN A 352 -13.28 -4.32 11.56
C GLN A 352 -13.50 -4.00 13.06
N GLY A 353 -14.57 -4.54 13.65
CA GLY A 353 -14.73 -4.64 15.10
C GLY A 353 -15.06 -3.36 15.86
N ASP A 354 -15.26 -2.22 15.19
CA ASP A 354 -15.85 -1.02 15.80
C ASP A 354 -17.37 -1.18 16.03
N ILE A 355 -17.96 -0.32 16.86
CA ILE A 355 -19.37 -0.45 17.28
C ILE A 355 -20.38 -0.23 16.14
N ASP A 356 -20.06 0.59 15.14
CA ASP A 356 -20.93 0.86 14.00
C ASP A 356 -20.86 -0.30 13.00
N SER A 357 -19.65 -0.80 12.69
CA SER A 357 -19.45 -1.98 11.84
C SER A 357 -20.03 -3.24 12.47
N LEU A 358 -19.83 -3.48 13.78
CA LEU A 358 -20.47 -4.60 14.49
C LEU A 358 -22.01 -4.50 14.49
N THR A 359 -22.55 -3.30 14.67
CA THR A 359 -24.01 -3.07 14.60
C THR A 359 -24.54 -3.28 13.17
N HIS A 360 -23.76 -2.92 12.16
CA HIS A 360 -24.08 -3.21 10.77
C HIS A 360 -24.02 -4.72 10.46
N ALA A 361 -23.00 -5.42 10.95
CA ALA A 361 -22.84 -6.87 10.84
C ALA A 361 -24.02 -7.61 11.48
N SER A 362 -24.33 -7.33 12.75
CA SER A 362 -25.48 -7.95 13.46
C SER A 362 -26.81 -7.71 12.74
N ARG A 363 -27.03 -6.52 12.17
CA ARG A 363 -28.21 -6.26 11.33
C ARG A 363 -28.22 -7.10 10.06
N MET A 364 -27.11 -7.13 9.30
CA MET A 364 -27.00 -7.91 8.06
C MET A 364 -27.20 -9.41 8.32
N LEU A 365 -26.52 -9.97 9.32
CA LEU A 365 -26.67 -11.36 9.75
C LEU A 365 -28.11 -11.62 10.22
N GLY A 366 -28.72 -10.70 10.97
CA GLY A 366 -30.12 -10.78 11.39
C GLY A 366 -31.14 -10.72 10.25
N ASP A 367 -30.81 -10.08 9.13
CA ASP A 367 -31.61 -10.13 7.91
C ASP A 367 -31.39 -11.44 7.13
N MET A 368 -30.14 -11.96 7.10
CA MET A 368 -29.81 -13.25 6.48
C MET A 368 -30.40 -14.47 7.21
N VAL A 369 -30.49 -14.46 8.54
CA VAL A 369 -31.17 -15.54 9.30
C VAL A 369 -32.64 -15.69 8.89
N LYS A 370 -33.28 -14.60 8.40
CA LYS A 370 -34.68 -14.63 7.91
C LYS A 370 -34.79 -15.16 6.48
N SER A 371 -33.81 -14.88 5.61
CA SER A 371 -33.82 -15.34 4.21
C SER A 371 -33.32 -16.77 4.05
N SER A 372 -32.37 -17.18 4.90
CA SER A 372 -31.52 -18.35 4.71
C SER A 372 -31.46 -19.21 5.98
N PRO A 373 -32.61 -19.68 6.52
CA PRO A 373 -32.69 -20.29 7.85
C PRO A 373 -31.90 -21.60 8.00
N ASP A 374 -31.64 -22.31 6.89
CA ASP A 374 -30.83 -23.54 6.88
C ASP A 374 -29.33 -23.27 7.07
N PHE A 375 -28.84 -22.06 6.80
CA PHE A 375 -27.44 -21.67 6.99
C PHE A 375 -27.19 -21.23 8.44
N ILE A 376 -27.27 -22.21 9.35
CA ILE A 376 -27.24 -22.05 10.82
C ILE A 376 -26.05 -21.25 11.38
N TYR A 377 -24.93 -21.17 10.67
CA TYR A 377 -23.73 -20.45 11.14
C TYR A 377 -23.95 -18.93 11.23
N ILE A 378 -24.83 -18.35 10.39
CA ILE A 378 -25.19 -16.93 10.46
C ILE A 378 -25.72 -16.57 11.85
N ALA A 379 -26.53 -17.44 12.45
CA ALA A 379 -27.14 -17.20 13.76
C ALA A 379 -26.07 -17.22 14.87
N ALA A 380 -25.07 -18.11 14.78
CA ALA A 380 -23.92 -18.11 15.68
C ALA A 380 -23.07 -16.85 15.53
N GLU A 381 -22.75 -16.42 14.30
CA GLU A 381 -21.97 -15.20 14.09
C GLU A 381 -22.73 -13.94 14.50
N LYS A 382 -24.06 -13.94 14.36
CA LYS A 382 -24.90 -12.86 14.91
C LYS A 382 -24.83 -12.82 16.44
N ALA A 383 -24.93 -13.96 17.11
CA ALA A 383 -24.82 -14.03 18.57
C ALA A 383 -23.43 -13.61 19.06
N LEU A 384 -22.37 -13.98 18.34
CA LEU A 384 -21.00 -13.51 18.57
C LEU A 384 -20.91 -11.98 18.42
N ALA A 385 -21.40 -11.41 17.31
CA ALA A 385 -21.42 -9.98 17.07
C ALA A 385 -22.21 -9.23 18.16
N ASP A 386 -23.36 -9.76 18.60
CA ASP A 386 -24.18 -9.14 19.64
C ASP A 386 -23.56 -9.23 21.04
N LEU A 387 -22.89 -10.32 21.40
CA LEU A 387 -22.07 -10.39 22.62
C LEU A 387 -20.95 -9.34 22.62
N LEU A 388 -20.28 -9.16 21.47
CA LEU A 388 -19.21 -8.18 21.32
C LEU A 388 -19.77 -6.75 21.40
N ARG A 389 -20.91 -6.45 20.76
CA ARG A 389 -21.63 -5.17 20.90
C ARG A 389 -22.02 -4.88 22.35
N ASN A 390 -22.55 -5.88 23.06
CA ASN A 390 -22.90 -5.76 24.48
C ASN A 390 -21.68 -5.42 25.37
N SER A 391 -20.46 -5.87 25.00
CA SER A 391 -19.23 -5.50 25.72
C SER A 391 -18.79 -4.04 25.51
N TYR A 392 -19.15 -3.43 24.37
CA TYR A 392 -18.95 -1.99 24.13
C TYR A 392 -20.06 -1.12 24.74
N GLN A 393 -21.31 -1.57 24.61
CA GLN A 393 -22.51 -0.85 25.03
C GLN A 393 -23.48 -1.87 25.66
N PRO A 394 -23.56 -1.94 27.00
CA PRO A 394 -24.41 -2.91 27.69
C PRO A 394 -25.87 -2.85 27.23
N PHE A 395 -26.39 -4.02 26.86
CA PHE A 395 -27.77 -4.21 26.40
C PHE A 395 -28.77 -4.06 27.55
N ASP A 396 -30.02 -3.73 27.21
CA ASP A 396 -31.11 -3.75 28.19
C ASP A 396 -31.50 -5.19 28.61
N THR A 397 -32.29 -5.33 29.67
CA THR A 397 -32.65 -6.64 30.24
C THR A 397 -33.50 -7.51 29.30
N VAL A 398 -34.18 -6.92 28.31
CA VAL A 398 -34.96 -7.64 27.29
C VAL A 398 -34.03 -8.11 26.16
N GLN A 399 -33.12 -7.25 25.72
CA GLN A 399 -32.08 -7.56 24.74
C GLN A 399 -31.13 -8.67 25.24
N LEU A 400 -30.70 -8.61 26.50
CA LEU A 400 -29.91 -9.65 27.14
C LEU A 400 -30.66 -10.99 27.19
N ALA A 401 -31.91 -10.99 27.67
CA ALA A 401 -32.72 -12.21 27.72
C ALA A 401 -32.97 -12.83 26.34
N GLN A 402 -33.09 -12.01 25.29
CA GLN A 402 -33.18 -12.48 23.89
C GLN A 402 -31.86 -13.12 23.42
N LEU A 403 -30.71 -12.50 23.73
CA LEU A 403 -29.39 -13.02 23.39
C LEU A 403 -29.09 -14.34 24.13
N ASP A 404 -29.41 -14.42 25.43
CA ASP A 404 -29.34 -15.65 26.24
C ASP A 404 -30.19 -16.78 25.64
N THR A 405 -31.43 -16.46 25.23
CA THR A 405 -32.34 -17.43 24.61
C THR A 405 -31.80 -17.97 23.29
N GLU A 406 -31.19 -17.11 22.46
CA GLU A 406 -30.60 -17.53 21.19
C GLU A 406 -29.30 -18.33 21.39
N ILE A 407 -28.45 -17.96 22.35
CA ILE A 407 -27.26 -18.77 22.72
C ILE A 407 -27.69 -20.17 23.16
N ALA A 408 -28.68 -20.27 24.07
CA ALA A 408 -29.21 -21.56 24.50
C ALA A 408 -29.86 -22.37 23.35
N ARG A 409 -30.40 -21.70 22.32
CA ARG A 409 -30.90 -22.35 21.10
C ARG A 409 -29.75 -22.88 20.24
N LEU A 410 -28.65 -22.13 20.11
CA LEU A 410 -27.46 -22.50 19.34
C LEU A 410 -26.71 -23.67 19.98
N ASP A 411 -26.55 -23.66 21.31
CA ASP A 411 -25.92 -24.73 22.09
C ASP A 411 -26.64 -26.08 21.92
N ALA A 412 -27.95 -26.04 21.69
CA ALA A 412 -28.78 -27.22 21.43
C ALA A 412 -28.68 -27.77 20.00
N LEU A 413 -28.00 -27.10 19.05
CA LEU A 413 -27.88 -27.54 17.66
C LEU A 413 -26.72 -28.54 17.48
N PRO A 414 -26.97 -29.83 17.14
CA PRO A 414 -25.90 -30.84 17.04
C PRO A 414 -24.86 -30.56 15.94
N ALA A 415 -25.17 -29.68 14.99
CA ALA A 415 -24.28 -29.28 13.91
C ALA A 415 -23.34 -28.12 14.29
N LEU A 416 -23.62 -27.36 15.36
CA LEU A 416 -22.73 -26.35 15.94
C LEU A 416 -21.94 -26.88 17.16
N LYS A 417 -22.32 -28.05 17.69
CA LYS A 417 -21.57 -28.74 18.74
C LYS A 417 -20.11 -28.95 18.30
N ASP A 418 -19.17 -28.70 19.21
CA ASP A 418 -17.73 -28.78 18.97
C ASP A 418 -17.26 -27.90 17.79
N SER A 419 -17.93 -26.75 17.57
CA SER A 419 -17.48 -25.71 16.62
C SER A 419 -16.74 -24.55 17.34
N PRO A 420 -15.71 -23.95 16.71
CA PRO A 420 -14.96 -22.82 17.30
C PRO A 420 -15.82 -21.62 17.67
N ILE A 421 -16.85 -21.31 16.87
CA ILE A 421 -17.68 -20.11 17.10
C ILE A 421 -18.51 -20.21 18.38
N ILE A 422 -18.99 -21.41 18.73
CA ILE A 422 -19.63 -21.68 20.02
C ILE A 422 -18.62 -21.52 21.17
N GLN A 423 -17.37 -21.95 20.99
CA GLN A 423 -16.33 -21.73 21.99
C GLN A 423 -15.95 -20.25 22.17
N GLN A 424 -15.95 -19.46 21.09
CA GLN A 424 -15.79 -17.99 21.15
C GLN A 424 -16.94 -17.34 21.93
N ILE A 425 -18.20 -17.71 21.62
CA ILE A 425 -19.42 -17.27 22.31
C ILE A 425 -19.33 -17.58 23.82
N HIS A 426 -19.01 -18.82 24.20
CA HIS A 426 -18.81 -19.20 25.60
C HIS A 426 -17.68 -18.42 26.27
N THR A 427 -16.55 -18.19 25.57
CA THR A 427 -15.41 -17.44 26.12
C THR A 427 -15.79 -16.00 26.43
N ILE A 428 -16.42 -15.29 25.48
CA ILE A 428 -16.82 -13.89 25.65
C ILE A 428 -17.89 -13.76 26.73
N ARG A 429 -18.86 -14.69 26.75
CA ARG A 429 -19.88 -14.77 27.82
C ARG A 429 -19.22 -14.94 29.20
N ALA A 430 -18.36 -15.94 29.34
CA ALA A 430 -17.70 -16.25 30.61
C ALA A 430 -16.78 -15.10 31.09
N LEU A 431 -16.08 -14.40 30.18
CA LEU A 431 -15.36 -13.17 30.51
C LEU A 431 -16.29 -12.04 30.99
N GLY A 432 -17.43 -11.83 30.33
CA GLY A 432 -18.44 -10.86 30.76
C GLY A 432 -19.09 -11.19 32.12
N GLU A 433 -19.19 -12.48 32.46
CA GLU A 433 -19.62 -12.99 33.76
C GLU A 433 -18.47 -13.04 34.80
N GLY A 434 -17.23 -12.68 34.44
CA GLY A 434 -16.05 -12.70 35.33
C GLY A 434 -15.46 -14.10 35.62
N LYS A 435 -15.93 -15.12 34.91
CA LYS A 435 -15.58 -16.54 35.09
C LYS A 435 -14.36 -16.93 34.25
N THR A 436 -13.18 -16.50 34.69
CA THR A 436 -11.92 -16.72 33.96
C THR A 436 -11.60 -18.20 33.68
N ASP A 437 -11.94 -19.13 34.58
CA ASP A 437 -11.67 -20.56 34.38
C ASP A 437 -12.60 -21.22 33.35
N GLU A 438 -13.88 -20.85 33.30
CA GLU A 438 -14.82 -21.28 32.25
C GLU A 438 -14.36 -20.71 30.89
N ALA A 439 -13.97 -19.44 30.86
CA ALA A 439 -13.44 -18.79 29.65
C ALA A 439 -12.13 -19.45 29.16
N TYR A 440 -11.23 -19.81 30.08
CA TYR A 440 -9.98 -20.50 29.75
C TYR A 440 -10.21 -21.90 29.15
N GLN A 441 -11.15 -22.67 29.70
CA GLN A 441 -11.50 -23.99 29.15
C GLN A 441 -12.14 -23.86 27.76
N ALA A 442 -13.09 -22.93 27.60
CA ALA A 442 -13.72 -22.67 26.30
C ALA A 442 -12.70 -22.24 25.24
N ILE A 443 -11.81 -21.27 25.53
CA ILE A 443 -10.93 -20.75 24.48
C ILE A 443 -9.84 -21.73 24.06
N ASN A 444 -9.30 -22.54 24.98
CA ASN A 444 -8.37 -23.61 24.60
C ASN A 444 -9.08 -24.66 23.73
N LYS A 445 -10.35 -24.99 24.03
CA LYS A 445 -11.18 -25.83 23.15
C LYS A 445 -11.40 -25.17 21.78
N GLY A 446 -11.59 -23.85 21.74
CA GLY A 446 -11.67 -23.09 20.49
C GLY A 446 -10.40 -23.19 19.64
N ILE A 447 -9.23 -23.10 20.27
CA ILE A 447 -7.91 -23.20 19.61
C ILE A 447 -7.63 -24.63 19.10
N GLU A 448 -7.98 -25.67 19.87
CA GLU A 448 -7.92 -27.07 19.40
C GLU A 448 -8.73 -27.31 18.11
N LEU A 449 -9.80 -26.54 17.92
CA LEU A 449 -10.73 -26.67 16.79
C LEU A 449 -10.42 -25.70 15.62
N GLN A 450 -9.71 -24.61 15.87
CA GLN A 450 -9.31 -23.60 14.89
C GLN A 450 -8.18 -22.69 15.41
N MET A 451 -7.04 -22.70 14.73
CA MET A 451 -5.91 -21.80 14.99
C MET A 451 -6.11 -20.46 14.25
N SER A 452 -6.99 -19.59 14.76
CA SER A 452 -7.28 -18.27 14.18
C SER A 452 -6.82 -17.11 15.06
N TRP A 453 -6.58 -15.95 14.43
CA TRP A 453 -6.16 -14.73 15.10
C TRP A 453 -7.13 -14.31 16.23
N MET A 454 -8.45 -14.36 15.99
CA MET A 454 -9.48 -14.02 16.97
C MET A 454 -9.40 -14.92 18.23
N ASN A 455 -9.13 -16.22 18.05
CA ASN A 455 -9.00 -17.13 19.19
C ASN A 455 -7.79 -16.76 20.09
N TYR A 456 -6.70 -16.28 19.50
CA TYR A 456 -5.54 -15.79 20.27
C TYR A 456 -5.76 -14.40 20.89
N VAL A 457 -6.58 -13.53 20.29
CA VAL A 457 -7.04 -12.29 20.97
C VAL A 457 -7.83 -12.66 22.22
N LEU A 458 -8.81 -13.56 22.12
CA LEU A 458 -9.63 -13.97 23.25
C LEU A 458 -8.82 -14.71 24.34
N LEU A 459 -7.85 -15.55 23.96
CA LEU A 459 -6.92 -16.17 24.92
C LEU A 459 -6.09 -15.11 25.64
N GLY A 460 -5.64 -14.07 24.93
CA GLY A 460 -4.97 -12.91 25.53
C GLY A 460 -5.84 -12.20 26.56
N LYS A 461 -7.13 -11.99 26.26
CA LYS A 461 -8.11 -11.39 27.20
C LYS A 461 -8.35 -12.27 28.44
N VAL A 462 -8.39 -13.60 28.29
CA VAL A 462 -8.45 -14.53 29.42
C VAL A 462 -7.22 -14.40 30.31
N TYR A 463 -6.02 -14.43 29.74
CA TYR A 463 -4.79 -14.30 30.53
C TYR A 463 -4.66 -12.93 31.20
N GLU A 464 -5.07 -11.85 30.55
CA GLU A 464 -5.04 -10.50 31.13
C GLU A 464 -6.05 -10.35 32.29
N MET A 465 -7.26 -10.92 32.16
CA MET A 465 -8.24 -10.96 33.26
C MET A 465 -7.79 -11.86 34.42
N GLN A 466 -6.98 -12.89 34.15
CA GLN A 466 -6.30 -13.70 35.17
C GLN A 466 -5.04 -13.02 35.76
N GLY A 467 -4.60 -11.86 35.24
CA GLY A 467 -3.39 -11.15 35.67
C GLY A 467 -2.07 -11.67 35.09
N TYR A 468 -2.11 -12.64 34.17
CA TYR A 468 -0.94 -13.24 33.52
C TYR A 468 -0.48 -12.44 32.30
N ASN A 469 -0.18 -11.14 32.48
CA ASN A 469 0.14 -10.20 31.39
C ASN A 469 1.22 -10.71 30.40
N ARG A 470 2.19 -11.52 30.84
CA ARG A 470 3.19 -12.12 29.95
C ARG A 470 2.58 -13.13 28.97
N LEU A 471 1.65 -13.97 29.43
CA LEU A 471 0.93 -14.92 28.58
C LEU A 471 -0.11 -14.22 27.69
N ALA A 472 -0.69 -13.12 28.19
CA ALA A 472 -1.52 -12.24 27.37
C ALA A 472 -0.70 -11.64 26.21
N ALA A 473 0.50 -11.13 26.48
CA ALA A 473 1.42 -10.61 25.47
C ALA A 473 1.81 -11.66 24.43
N ASP A 474 2.22 -12.86 24.86
CA ASP A 474 2.53 -13.98 23.96
C ASP A 474 1.34 -14.30 23.03
N SER A 475 0.11 -14.28 23.58
CA SER A 475 -1.12 -14.56 22.82
C SER A 475 -1.47 -13.44 21.85
N TYR A 476 -1.40 -12.17 22.27
CA TYR A 476 -1.65 -11.01 21.40
C TYR A 476 -0.62 -10.91 20.26
N ILE A 477 0.66 -11.23 20.51
CA ILE A 477 1.68 -11.33 19.47
C ILE A 477 1.35 -12.49 18.51
N THR A 478 0.88 -13.63 19.02
CA THR A 478 0.46 -14.76 18.18
C THR A 478 -0.74 -14.38 17.29
N ALA A 479 -1.75 -13.68 17.82
CA ALA A 479 -2.86 -13.15 17.04
C ALA A 479 -2.40 -12.20 15.92
N PHE A 480 -1.52 -11.26 16.25
CA PHE A 480 -0.97 -10.31 15.28
C PHE A 480 -0.03 -10.97 14.26
N ASN A 481 0.64 -12.09 14.60
CA ASN A 481 1.40 -12.86 13.62
C ASN A 481 0.49 -13.61 12.64
N LEU A 482 -0.64 -14.15 13.09
CA LEU A 482 -1.60 -14.86 12.24
C LEU A 482 -2.34 -13.92 11.27
N ARG A 483 -2.75 -12.74 11.76
CA ARG A 483 -3.40 -11.69 10.95
C ARG A 483 -2.87 -10.31 11.37
N PRO A 484 -1.72 -9.85 10.86
CA PRO A 484 -1.25 -8.50 11.14
C PRO A 484 -2.15 -7.45 10.48
N GLY A 485 -2.24 -6.27 11.11
CA GLY A 485 -3.05 -5.15 10.61
C GLY A 485 -3.75 -4.35 11.70
N GLU A 486 -4.41 -3.28 11.28
CA GLU A 486 -5.15 -2.36 12.15
C GLU A 486 -6.34 -3.05 12.83
N ASN A 487 -7.04 -3.95 12.12
CA ASN A 487 -8.19 -4.68 12.62
C ASN A 487 -7.83 -5.53 13.85
N THR A 488 -6.73 -6.29 13.77
CA THR A 488 -6.27 -7.14 14.88
C THR A 488 -5.74 -6.30 16.06
N LEU A 489 -5.09 -5.15 15.79
CA LEU A 489 -4.70 -4.22 16.86
C LEU A 489 -5.90 -3.57 17.55
N HIS A 490 -6.95 -3.23 16.79
CA HIS A 490 -8.22 -2.74 17.34
C HIS A 490 -8.89 -3.79 18.22
N TRP A 491 -8.92 -5.05 17.80
CA TRP A 491 -9.44 -6.14 18.61
C TRP A 491 -8.61 -6.44 19.86
N ILE A 492 -7.27 -6.42 19.76
CA ILE A 492 -6.38 -6.53 20.94
C ILE A 492 -6.68 -5.41 21.94
N ARG A 493 -6.83 -4.15 21.47
CA ARG A 493 -7.20 -3.01 22.32
C ARG A 493 -8.58 -3.21 22.95
N ASN A 494 -9.59 -3.58 22.18
CA ASN A 494 -11.00 -3.29 22.53
C ASN A 494 -11.92 -4.50 22.72
N ALA A 495 -11.52 -5.74 22.39
CA ALA A 495 -12.38 -6.91 22.59
C ALA A 495 -12.70 -7.12 24.09
N VAL A 496 -13.99 -7.19 24.44
CA VAL A 496 -14.53 -7.49 25.79
C VAL A 496 -14.24 -6.43 26.88
N PHE A 497 -13.01 -5.94 26.95
CA PHE A 497 -12.55 -4.84 27.81
C PHE A 497 -11.32 -4.17 27.20
N HIS A 498 -10.97 -2.97 27.67
CA HIS A 498 -9.85 -2.21 27.11
C HIS A 498 -8.47 -2.66 27.63
N THR A 499 -7.56 -3.03 26.72
CA THR A 499 -6.17 -3.43 26.97
C THR A 499 -5.19 -2.31 26.58
N SER A 500 -4.27 -1.97 27.48
CA SER A 500 -3.17 -1.04 27.18
C SER A 500 -2.02 -1.75 26.46
N ILE A 501 -1.90 -1.58 25.13
CA ILE A 501 -0.77 -2.13 24.35
C ILE A 501 0.58 -1.69 24.96
N ASN A 502 0.75 -0.41 25.27
CA ASN A 502 1.97 0.15 25.87
C ASN A 502 2.33 -0.45 27.26
N THR A 503 1.43 -1.20 27.90
CA THR A 503 1.65 -1.81 29.22
C THR A 503 1.72 -3.33 29.16
N VAL A 504 0.82 -3.97 28.40
CA VAL A 504 0.69 -5.43 28.34
C VAL A 504 1.55 -6.03 27.24
N VAL A 505 1.59 -5.41 26.05
CA VAL A 505 2.28 -5.94 24.87
C VAL A 505 3.05 -4.84 24.10
N PRO A 506 4.08 -4.20 24.72
CA PRO A 506 4.69 -2.98 24.17
C PRO A 506 5.34 -3.15 22.79
N TYR A 507 5.71 -4.38 22.44
CA TYR A 507 6.23 -4.75 21.12
C TYR A 507 5.28 -4.36 19.98
N LEU A 508 3.96 -4.51 20.17
CA LEU A 508 2.96 -4.22 19.15
C LEU A 508 2.75 -2.72 18.90
N GLU A 509 3.25 -1.85 19.78
CA GLU A 509 3.16 -0.39 19.59
C GLU A 509 3.99 0.10 18.40
N ASN A 510 5.03 -0.63 18.00
CA ASN A 510 5.82 -0.35 16.79
C ASN A 510 5.00 -0.51 15.49
N TYR A 511 3.86 -1.19 15.56
CA TYR A 511 2.95 -1.45 14.45
C TYR A 511 1.70 -0.56 14.50
N ASN A 512 1.63 0.38 15.46
CA ASN A 512 0.55 1.35 15.56
C ASN A 512 0.65 2.39 14.42
N PRO A 513 -0.36 2.56 13.54
CA PRO A 513 -0.30 3.51 12.42
C PRO A 513 0.01 4.94 12.89
N ASP A 514 -0.58 5.37 14.02
CA ASP A 514 -0.38 6.71 14.62
C ASP A 514 1.07 7.03 15.00
N LYS A 515 1.97 6.03 15.01
CA LYS A 515 3.38 6.16 15.43
C LYS A 515 4.39 5.85 14.33
N GLN A 516 3.96 5.50 13.12
CA GLN A 516 4.90 5.32 12.01
C GLN A 516 5.44 6.69 11.53
N PRO A 517 6.76 6.87 11.40
CA PRO A 517 7.32 8.13 10.91
C PRO A 517 7.03 8.33 9.42
N ASN A 518 6.52 9.52 9.06
CA ASN A 518 6.32 9.97 7.68
C ASN A 518 7.64 10.18 6.92
#